data_AF-A0A2N0NDF9-F1
#
_entry.id   AF-A0A2N0NDF9-F1
#
_cell.length_a   1.000
_cell.length_b   1.000
_cell.length_c   1.000
_cell.angle_alpha   90.00
_cell.angle_beta   90.00
_cell.angle_gamma   90.00
#
_symmetry.space_group_name_H-M   'P 1'
#
loop_
_entity.id
_entity.type
_entity.pdbx_description
1 polymer ?
#
loop_
_entity_poly.entity_id
_entity_poly.type
_entity_poly.pdbx_seq_one_letter_code
_entity_poly.pdbx_strand_id
1 'polypeptide(L)'
;DGKGKAVAFDIPERRPSPDGNAAAIKSAPTHYHAAAYLRDASNAFKAKFTTNRSMCDEVDCSLFRYSSYGARARCDGSGDNKKILVFFYDQHDYTDCVSSPRADLLNL
;
A
#
# COMPACT_ATOMS: atom_id res chain seq x y z
N ASP A 1 24.16 -2.57 -0.52
CA ASP A 1 23.49 -3.39 0.51
C ASP A 1 22.43 -2.63 1.32
N GLY A 2 21.34 -2.18 0.68
CA GLY A 2 20.28 -1.39 1.34
C GLY A 2 18.85 -1.88 1.12
N LYS A 3 18.66 -3.01 0.43
CA LYS A 3 17.35 -3.42 -0.11
C LYS A 3 16.44 -4.16 0.89
N GLY A 4 16.84 -4.32 2.15
CA GLY A 4 16.26 -5.34 3.04
C GLY A 4 15.48 -4.86 4.27
N LYS A 5 15.32 -3.55 4.51
CA LYS A 5 14.84 -3.05 5.82
C LYS A 5 13.54 -2.24 5.80
N ALA A 6 12.96 -1.99 4.64
CA ALA A 6 11.77 -1.14 4.55
C ALA A 6 10.66 -1.83 3.76
N VAL A 7 9.40 -1.51 4.08
CA VAL A 7 8.27 -1.82 3.22
C VAL A 7 8.13 -0.67 2.22
N ALA A 8 8.24 -0.97 0.93
CA ALA A 8 8.02 0.01 -0.12
C ALA A 8 6.57 -0.07 -0.62
N PHE A 9 6.01 1.09 -0.95
CA PHE A 9 4.72 1.20 -1.62
C PHE A 9 4.97 1.59 -3.07
N ASP A 10 4.32 0.88 -3.99
CA ASP A 10 4.41 1.12 -5.42
C ASP A 10 3.03 1.45 -6.00
N ILE A 11 3.03 1.96 -7.22
CA ILE A 11 1.81 2.11 -8.01
C ILE A 11 1.28 0.70 -8.30
N PRO A 12 0.08 0.31 -7.81
CA PRO A 12 -0.47 -0.99 -8.14
C PRO A 12 -0.70 -1.05 -9.64
N GLU A 13 -0.39 -2.18 -10.26
CA GLU A 13 -0.81 -2.42 -11.63
C GLU A 13 -2.32 -2.19 -11.70
N ARG A 14 -2.71 -1.22 -12.52
CA ARG A 14 -4.10 -0.87 -12.76
C ARG A 14 -4.71 -2.08 -13.45
N ARG A 15 -5.37 -2.97 -12.70
CA ARG A 15 -6.32 -3.88 -13.33
C ARG A 15 -7.43 -2.98 -13.88
N PRO A 16 -7.63 -2.91 -15.21
CA PRO A 16 -8.88 -2.37 -15.71
C PRO A 16 -9.99 -3.18 -15.03
N SER A 17 -10.99 -2.51 -14.45
CA SER A 17 -12.20 -3.23 -14.08
C SER A 17 -12.65 -4.04 -15.31
N PRO A 18 -13.00 -5.33 -15.17
CA PRO A 18 -13.45 -6.13 -16.31
C PRO A 18 -14.75 -5.58 -16.92
N ASP A 19 -15.43 -4.70 -16.18
CA ASP A 19 -16.60 -3.97 -16.64
C ASP A 19 -16.16 -2.84 -17.57
N GLY A 20 -15.91 -3.22 -18.83
CA GLY A 20 -15.73 -2.30 -19.94
C GLY A 20 -17.01 -1.50 -20.20
N ASN A 21 -17.26 -0.48 -19.39
CA ASN A 21 -18.17 0.58 -19.77
C ASN A 21 -17.35 1.70 -20.41
N ALA A 22 -17.44 1.83 -21.73
CA ALA A 22 -16.80 2.88 -22.53
C ALA A 22 -17.23 4.31 -22.14
N ALA A 23 -18.15 4.46 -21.18
CA ALA A 23 -18.61 5.73 -20.61
C ALA A 23 -18.00 6.09 -19.25
N ALA A 24 -16.89 5.45 -18.81
CA ALA A 24 -16.20 5.85 -17.58
C ALA A 24 -15.72 7.30 -17.70
N ILE A 25 -16.47 8.20 -17.08
CA ILE A 25 -16.35 9.64 -17.11
C ILE A 25 -14.89 10.04 -16.84
N LYS A 26 -14.38 11.00 -17.63
CA LYS A 26 -13.08 11.67 -17.46
C LYS A 26 -13.03 12.49 -16.16
N SER A 27 -13.34 11.91 -15.01
CA SER A 27 -13.03 12.53 -13.72
C SER A 27 -11.59 12.22 -13.38
N ALA A 28 -10.93 13.15 -12.69
CA ALA A 28 -9.69 12.82 -11.99
C ALA A 28 -9.92 11.57 -11.11
N PRO A 29 -8.89 10.74 -10.87
CA PRO A 29 -9.01 9.65 -9.90
C PRO A 29 -9.53 10.23 -8.59
N THR A 30 -10.64 9.70 -8.08
CA THR A 30 -11.17 10.14 -6.79
C THR A 30 -10.22 9.78 -5.65
N HIS A 31 -9.40 8.73 -5.86
CA HIS A 31 -8.42 8.23 -4.90
C HIS A 31 -7.14 7.79 -5.64
N TYR A 32 -5.99 8.02 -5.00
CA TYR A 32 -4.68 7.54 -5.43
C TYR A 32 -4.34 6.26 -4.68
N HIS A 33 -4.14 5.16 -5.40
CA HIS A 33 -3.86 3.85 -4.80
C HIS A 33 -2.37 3.55 -4.77
N ALA A 34 -1.89 3.02 -3.64
CA ALA A 34 -0.55 2.44 -3.51
C ALA A 34 -0.64 0.99 -3.01
N ALA A 35 0.38 0.20 -3.31
CA ALA A 35 0.46 -1.20 -2.90
C ALA A 35 1.83 -1.54 -2.36
N ALA A 36 1.88 -2.15 -1.18
CA ALA A 36 3.08 -2.81 -0.69
C ALA A 36 3.03 -4.30 -1.02
N TYR A 37 3.91 -4.77 -1.90
CA TYR A 37 3.98 -6.18 -2.28
C TYR A 37 4.72 -6.99 -1.22
N LEU A 38 4.08 -8.02 -0.66
CA LEU A 38 4.70 -8.79 0.43
C LEU A 38 5.88 -9.65 -0.01
N ARG A 39 5.93 -10.04 -1.28
CA ARG A 39 7.13 -10.69 -1.85
C ARG A 39 8.37 -9.80 -1.70
N ASP A 40 8.19 -8.48 -1.82
CA ASP A 40 9.25 -7.47 -1.80
C ASP A 40 9.46 -6.87 -0.38
N ALA A 41 8.50 -7.07 0.52
CA ALA A 41 8.61 -6.68 1.92
C ALA A 41 9.71 -7.48 2.65
N SER A 42 10.35 -6.81 3.62
CA SER A 42 11.41 -7.43 4.43
C SER A 42 10.94 -8.68 5.16
N ASN A 43 11.84 -9.66 5.32
CA ASN A 43 11.55 -10.87 6.08
C ASN A 43 11.27 -10.58 7.55
N ALA A 44 11.89 -9.54 8.13
CA ALA A 44 11.62 -9.09 9.48
C ALA A 44 10.16 -8.66 9.66
N PHE A 45 9.61 -7.90 8.70
CA PHE A 45 8.21 -7.47 8.71
C PHE A 45 7.28 -8.69 8.64
N LYS A 46 7.54 -9.61 7.70
CA LYS A 46 6.75 -10.83 7.52
C LYS A 46 6.81 -11.78 8.72
N ALA A 47 7.95 -11.86 9.40
CA ALA A 47 8.12 -12.69 10.58
C ALA A 47 7.42 -12.10 11.81
N LYS A 48 7.42 -10.77 11.95
CA LYS A 48 6.78 -10.07 13.07
C LYS A 48 5.26 -10.05 12.95
N PHE A 49 4.74 -9.77 11.78
CA PHE A 49 3.30 -9.69 11.52
C PHE A 49 2.85 -10.90 10.69
N THR A 50 2.43 -11.96 11.38
CA THR A 50 2.13 -13.26 10.74
C THR A 50 0.74 -13.33 10.10
N THR A 51 -0.15 -12.38 10.43
CA THR A 51 -1.52 -12.34 9.91
C THR A 51 -1.74 -11.15 8.98
N ASN A 52 -2.64 -11.30 8.01
CA ASN A 52 -3.06 -10.19 7.15
C ASN A 52 -3.56 -8.99 7.97
N ARG A 53 -4.32 -9.26 9.04
CA ARG A 53 -4.85 -8.22 9.92
C ARG A 53 -3.73 -7.46 10.60
N SER A 54 -2.78 -8.15 11.23
CA SER A 54 -1.66 -7.48 11.92
C SER A 54 -0.77 -6.69 10.96
N MET A 55 -0.61 -7.15 9.72
CA MET A 55 0.11 -6.37 8.69
C MET A 55 -0.66 -5.11 8.28
N CYS A 56 -1.98 -5.20 8.11
CA CYS A 56 -2.80 -4.03 7.78
C CYS A 56 -2.86 -3.04 8.92
N ASP A 57 -3.05 -3.51 10.16
CA ASP A 57 -3.15 -2.66 11.35
C ASP A 57 -1.85 -1.87 11.56
N GLU A 58 -0.67 -2.48 11.35
CA GLU A 58 0.62 -1.78 11.44
C GLU A 58 0.79 -0.74 10.33
N VAL A 59 0.43 -1.09 9.08
CA VAL A 59 0.45 -0.14 7.96
C VAL A 59 -0.50 1.03 8.23
N ASP A 60 -1.70 0.76 8.74
CA ASP A 60 -2.66 1.79 9.15
C ASP A 60 -2.06 2.73 10.19
N CYS A 61 -1.41 2.20 11.23
CA CYS A 61 -0.75 3.00 12.26
C CYS A 61 0.34 3.92 11.67
N SER A 62 1.21 3.41 10.79
CA SER A 62 2.27 4.21 10.16
C SER A 62 1.73 5.28 9.21
N LEU A 63 0.67 4.97 8.48
CA LEU A 63 0.09 5.89 7.49
C LEU A 63 -0.87 6.91 8.09
N PHE A 64 -1.31 6.74 9.34
CA PHE A 64 -2.14 7.71 10.06
C PHE A 64 -1.50 9.11 10.17
N ARG A 65 -0.18 9.22 9.93
CA ARG A 65 0.53 10.51 9.84
C ARG A 65 0.09 11.39 8.67
N TYR A 66 -0.50 10.79 7.62
CA TYR A 66 -0.96 11.51 6.43
C TYR A 66 -2.41 11.93 6.60
N SER A 67 -2.68 13.22 6.46
CA SER A 67 -4.04 13.74 6.57
C SER A 67 -4.98 13.24 5.48
N SER A 68 -4.46 12.92 4.28
CA SER A 68 -5.27 12.39 3.19
C SER A 68 -5.32 10.86 3.15
N TYR A 69 -4.68 10.18 4.10
CA TYR A 69 -4.78 8.72 4.17
C TYR A 69 -6.23 8.32 4.38
N GLY A 70 -6.70 7.43 3.50
CA GLY A 70 -8.10 7.10 3.38
C GLY A 70 -8.57 6.02 4.35
N ALA A 71 -9.43 5.14 3.84
CA ALA A 71 -9.91 4.02 4.63
C ALA A 71 -8.78 3.02 4.91
N ARG A 72 -9.02 2.16 5.91
CA ARG A 72 -8.08 1.16 6.39
C ARG A 72 -7.42 0.34 5.28
N ALA A 73 -6.14 0.07 5.47
CA ALA A 73 -5.33 -0.82 4.67
C ALA A 73 -5.98 -2.20 4.55
N ARG A 74 -5.83 -2.82 3.39
CA ARG A 74 -6.40 -4.15 3.13
C ARG A 74 -5.39 -5.03 2.45
N CYS A 75 -5.28 -6.29 2.91
CA CYS A 75 -4.57 -7.30 2.14
C CYS A 75 -5.42 -7.71 0.94
N ASP A 76 -4.80 -7.70 -0.24
CA ASP A 76 -5.34 -8.18 -1.50
C ASP A 76 -4.41 -9.26 -2.09
N GLY A 77 -4.98 -10.17 -2.88
CA GLY A 77 -4.26 -11.28 -3.48
C GLY A 77 -3.85 -12.40 -2.52
N SER A 78 -3.12 -13.37 -3.06
CA SER A 78 -2.66 -14.58 -2.36
C SER A 78 -1.27 -14.99 -2.84
N GLY A 79 -0.59 -15.83 -2.05
CA GLY A 79 0.77 -16.29 -2.36
C GLY A 79 1.75 -15.12 -2.57
N ASP A 80 2.57 -15.21 -3.61
CA ASP A 80 3.56 -14.19 -3.98
C ASP A 80 2.93 -12.89 -4.50
N ASN A 81 1.66 -12.93 -4.90
CA ASN A 81 0.90 -11.76 -5.34
C ASN A 81 0.18 -11.06 -4.19
N LYS A 82 0.36 -11.52 -2.95
CA LYS A 82 -0.22 -10.87 -1.78
C LYS A 82 0.40 -9.48 -1.61
N LYS A 83 -0.47 -8.48 -1.46
CA LYS A 83 -0.09 -7.07 -1.30
C LYS A 83 -1.00 -6.38 -0.29
N ILE A 84 -0.51 -5.31 0.32
CA ILE A 84 -1.31 -4.42 1.16
C ILE A 84 -1.69 -3.22 0.31
N LEU A 85 -2.99 -3.05 0.07
CA LEU A 85 -3.55 -1.92 -0.67
C LEU A 85 -3.94 -0.80 0.30
N VAL A 86 -3.57 0.41 -0.11
CA VAL A 86 -3.86 1.66 0.59
C VAL A 86 -4.35 2.70 -0.42
N PHE A 87 -4.98 3.76 0.06
CA PHE A 87 -5.32 4.88 -0.79
C PHE A 87 -5.26 6.23 -0.08
N PHE A 88 -5.09 7.27 -0.88
CA PHE A 88 -4.97 8.65 -0.46
C PHE A 88 -5.95 9.52 -1.25
N TYR A 89 -6.51 10.54 -0.60
CA TYR A 89 -7.35 11.55 -1.26
C TYR A 89 -6.53 12.64 -1.96
N ASP A 90 -5.26 12.79 -1.59
CA ASP A 90 -4.37 13.82 -2.11
C ASP A 90 -3.15 13.20 -2.81
N GLN A 91 -2.71 13.84 -3.90
CA GLN A 91 -1.60 13.35 -4.71
C GLN A 91 -0.24 13.57 -4.04
N HIS A 92 -0.09 14.62 -3.21
CA HIS A 92 1.16 14.93 -2.54
C HIS A 92 1.48 13.86 -1.50
N ASP A 93 0.53 13.55 -0.61
CA ASP A 93 0.69 12.48 0.39
C ASP A 93 0.92 11.11 -0.27
N TYR A 94 0.20 10.82 -1.36
CA TYR A 94 0.42 9.62 -2.16
C TYR A 94 1.85 9.54 -2.70
N THR A 95 2.34 10.63 -3.30
CA THR A 95 3.67 10.69 -3.91
C THR A 95 4.75 10.57 -2.85
N ASP A 96 4.58 11.21 -1.70
CA ASP A 96 5.48 11.05 -0.55
C ASP A 96 5.47 9.61 -0.02
N CYS A 97 4.29 8.98 0.07
CA CYS A 97 4.17 7.58 0.49
C CYS A 97 4.95 6.62 -0.42
N VAL A 98 4.79 6.76 -1.73
CA VAL A 98 5.48 5.91 -2.73
C VAL A 98 6.98 6.21 -2.79
N SER A 99 7.38 7.47 -2.62
CA SER A 99 8.79 7.89 -2.70
C SER A 99 9.58 7.57 -1.41
N SER A 100 8.89 7.33 -0.29
CA SER A 100 9.49 7.15 1.03
C SER A 100 9.20 5.74 1.60
N PRO A 101 10.08 4.75 1.34
CA PRO A 101 9.99 3.43 1.93
C PRO A 101 9.92 3.48 3.46
N ARG A 102 9.03 2.66 4.04
CA ARG A 102 8.76 2.62 5.47
C ARG A 102 9.73 1.70 6.20
N ALA A 103 10.79 2.28 6.74
CA ALA A 103 11.72 1.58 7.63
C ALA A 103 11.22 1.52 9.09
N ASP A 104 10.29 2.40 9.45
CA ASP A 104 9.64 2.52 10.75
C ASP A 104 8.73 1.34 11.10
N LEU A 105 8.12 0.68 10.11
CA LEU A 105 7.27 -0.50 10.30
C LEU A 105 7.98 -1.69 10.96
N LEU A 106 9.31 -1.66 11.07
CA LEU A 106 10.09 -2.68 11.77
C LEU A 106 10.40 -2.32 13.23
N ASN A 107 10.33 -1.05 13.61
CA ASN A 107 10.95 -0.52 14.84
C ASN A 107 9.97 -0.23 15.99
N LEU A 108 8.69 -0.60 15.89
CA LEU A 108 7.74 -0.43 16.99
C LEU A 108 7.77 -1.57 18.03
#